data_AF-A0A6L6TH41-F1
#
_entry.id   AF-A0A6L6TH41-F1
#
_cell.length_a   1.000
_cell.length_b   1.000
_cell.length_c   1.000
_cell.angle_alpha   90.00
_cell.angle_beta   90.00
_cell.angle_gamma   90.00
#
_symmetry.space_group_name_H-M   'P 1'
#
loop_
_entity.id
_entity.type
_entity.pdbx_description
1 polymer ?
#
loop_
_entity_poly.entity_id
_entity_poly.type
_entity_poly.pdbx_seq_one_letter_code
_entity_poly.pdbx_strand_id
1 'polypeptide(L)'
;MLSDPFEIYSPQFSINNGGIMKVLPTIALLLAAGAAMADAKSDGSARTKIIQDGIKTCNAKGLKTVGEKDSCVKEYSDKANNLYPARGTAYAQRHYTGLSKEAAESTLRSLQAEWKTAQRGGYFSAQRTPGVVTRKAVAEEGWWIQTHILGARQSQDDPWFIECKNSPKSFGVINRCPLGKGGAQ
;
A
#
# COMPACT_ATOMS: atom_id res chain seq x y z
N MET A 1 47.61 15.64 3.36
CA MET A 1 48.19 14.38 3.86
C MET A 1 48.24 14.48 5.37
N LEU A 2 47.56 13.55 6.07
CA LEU A 2 47.74 13.15 7.48
C LEU A 2 47.45 14.24 8.54
N SER A 3 46.83 14.02 9.69
CA SER A 3 46.08 12.94 10.36
C SER A 3 45.56 13.61 11.65
N ASP A 4 44.42 13.16 12.19
CA ASP A 4 43.98 13.52 13.55
C ASP A 4 45.02 13.12 14.62
N PRO A 5 44.89 13.64 15.86
CA PRO A 5 44.29 12.75 16.86
C PRO A 5 43.30 13.42 17.82
N PHE A 6 42.37 12.58 18.25
CA PHE A 6 41.26 12.83 19.17
C PHE A 6 41.56 12.03 20.44
N GLU A 7 41.78 12.66 21.60
CA GLU A 7 41.61 11.99 22.91
C GLU A 7 41.24 12.97 24.05
N ILE A 8 40.04 12.70 24.61
CA ILE A 8 39.69 12.57 26.02
C ILE A 8 39.84 13.81 26.93
N TYR A 9 38.68 14.36 27.30
CA TYR A 9 38.45 14.86 28.66
C TYR A 9 37.01 14.54 29.09
N SER A 10 36.85 13.59 30.01
CA SER A 10 35.70 13.50 30.91
C SER A 10 36.05 14.27 32.19
N PRO A 11 35.11 14.95 32.86
CA PRO A 11 34.53 14.26 34.02
C PRO A 11 33.05 14.60 34.36
N GLN A 12 32.41 13.57 34.92
CA GLN A 12 31.44 13.55 36.03
C GLN A 12 30.28 14.55 36.07
N PHE A 13 29.06 14.03 35.98
CA PHE A 13 27.90 14.66 36.63
C PHE A 13 27.03 13.63 37.37
N SER A 14 27.23 13.63 38.70
CA SER A 14 26.30 13.48 39.81
C SER A 14 24.90 12.90 39.54
N ILE A 15 24.61 11.75 40.16
CA ILE A 15 23.27 11.17 40.27
C ILE A 15 22.61 11.75 41.53
N ASN A 16 21.64 12.65 41.36
CA ASN A 16 20.70 13.01 42.42
C ASN A 16 19.33 12.40 42.13
N ASN A 17 18.88 11.54 43.05
CA ASN A 17 17.52 11.06 43.16
C ASN A 17 16.57 12.25 43.43
N GLY A 18 15.51 12.39 42.62
CA GLY A 18 14.47 13.36 42.93
C GLY A 18 13.54 13.72 41.79
N GLY A 19 12.61 12.83 41.46
CA GLY A 19 11.24 13.22 41.09
C GLY A 19 10.98 13.77 39.68
N ILE A 20 9.72 13.57 39.30
CA ILE A 20 8.97 14.27 38.24
C ILE A 20 9.25 13.79 36.81
N MET A 21 8.49 12.76 36.44
CA MET A 21 7.83 12.58 35.14
C MET A 21 7.99 13.78 34.19
N LYS A 22 8.84 13.63 33.16
CA LYS A 22 8.77 14.44 31.94
C LYS A 22 8.87 13.51 30.73
N VAL A 23 7.67 13.17 30.27
CA VAL A 23 7.24 12.84 28.92
C VAL A 23 8.37 12.99 27.89
N LEU A 24 8.94 11.85 27.48
CA LEU A 24 9.65 11.75 26.21
C LEU A 24 8.61 12.00 25.11
N PRO A 25 8.79 13.00 24.22
CA PRO A 25 7.96 13.10 23.03
C PRO A 25 8.38 11.95 22.12
N THR A 26 7.56 10.91 22.07
CA THR A 26 7.65 9.82 21.12
C THR A 26 7.44 10.39 19.71
N ILE A 27 8.52 10.79 19.05
CA ILE A 27 8.55 11.00 17.61
C ILE A 27 8.52 9.61 16.97
N ALA A 28 7.32 9.07 16.81
CA ALA A 28 7.08 7.84 16.07
C ALA A 28 5.68 7.88 15.45
N LEU A 29 5.43 8.84 14.57
CA LEU A 29 4.24 8.82 13.74
C LEU A 29 4.58 9.43 12.39
N LEU A 30 4.31 8.67 11.32
CA LEU A 30 4.39 9.00 9.87
C LEU A 30 5.39 8.19 9.02
N LEU A 31 5.50 6.86 9.22
CA LEU A 31 6.19 5.98 8.25
C LEU A 31 5.29 4.93 7.57
N ALA A 32 4.06 4.71 8.03
CA ALA A 32 3.18 3.71 7.42
C ALA A 32 2.69 4.09 6.01
N ALA A 33 2.49 5.38 5.73
CA ALA A 33 2.00 5.84 4.42
C ALA A 33 3.05 5.75 3.31
N GLY A 34 4.35 5.90 3.66
CA GLY A 34 5.45 5.75 2.73
C GLY A 34 5.74 4.29 2.37
N ALA A 35 5.52 3.37 3.32
CA ALA A 35 5.72 1.94 3.10
C ALA A 35 4.81 1.40 2.00
N ALA A 36 3.49 1.62 2.06
CA ALA A 36 2.57 1.08 1.07
C ALA A 36 2.83 1.59 -0.37
N MET A 37 3.22 2.85 -0.55
CA MET A 37 3.57 3.38 -1.88
C MET A 37 4.96 2.92 -2.35
N ALA A 38 5.92 2.78 -1.44
CA ALA A 38 7.24 2.22 -1.74
C ALA A 38 7.13 0.74 -2.11
N ASP A 39 6.29 -0.02 -1.42
CA ASP A 39 5.97 -1.42 -1.68
C ASP A 39 5.33 -1.58 -3.06
N ALA A 40 4.33 -0.76 -3.41
CA ALA A 40 3.70 -0.80 -4.73
C ALA A 40 4.68 -0.57 -5.89
N LYS A 41 5.62 0.37 -5.74
CA LYS A 41 6.65 0.66 -6.75
C LYS A 41 7.71 -0.44 -6.80
N SER A 42 8.11 -0.95 -5.64
CA SER A 42 9.06 -2.05 -5.51
C SER A 42 8.50 -3.35 -6.12
N ASP A 43 7.28 -3.71 -5.78
CA ASP A 43 6.59 -4.90 -6.28
C ASP A 43 6.33 -4.82 -7.79
N GLY A 44 5.97 -3.63 -8.29
CA GLY A 44 5.85 -3.38 -9.73
C GLY A 44 7.17 -3.62 -10.47
N SER A 45 8.30 -3.18 -9.89
CA SER A 45 9.63 -3.38 -10.45
C SER A 45 10.08 -4.85 -10.39
N ALA A 46 9.84 -5.54 -9.27
CA ALA A 46 10.17 -6.94 -9.07
C ALA A 46 9.35 -7.85 -10.01
N ARG A 47 8.05 -7.58 -10.14
CA ARG A 47 7.16 -8.24 -11.11
C ARG A 47 7.66 -8.07 -12.53
N THR A 48 7.98 -6.85 -12.93
CA THR A 48 8.48 -6.55 -14.28
C THR A 48 9.78 -7.30 -14.56
N LYS A 49 10.69 -7.37 -13.57
CA LYS A 49 11.95 -8.09 -13.69
C LYS A 49 11.75 -9.60 -13.92
N ILE A 50 10.87 -10.25 -13.15
CA ILE A 50 10.56 -11.68 -13.32
C ILE A 50 10.00 -11.96 -14.72
N ILE A 51 9.11 -11.10 -15.22
CA ILE A 51 8.52 -11.25 -16.55
C ILE A 51 9.60 -11.07 -17.63
N GLN A 52 10.45 -10.04 -17.52
CA GLN A 52 11.53 -9.78 -18.47
C GLN A 52 12.58 -10.91 -18.50
N ASP A 53 12.97 -11.43 -17.34
CA ASP A 53 13.89 -12.55 -17.23
C ASP A 53 13.25 -13.83 -17.82
N GLY A 54 11.95 -14.05 -17.56
CA GLY A 54 11.18 -15.11 -18.18
C GLY A 54 11.14 -15.04 -19.71
N ILE A 55 10.91 -13.85 -20.27
CA ILE A 55 10.94 -13.62 -21.72
C ILE A 55 12.32 -13.97 -22.29
N LYS A 56 13.41 -13.55 -21.64
CA LYS A 56 14.79 -13.88 -22.07
C LYS A 56 15.02 -15.40 -22.03
N THR A 57 14.63 -16.06 -20.94
CA THR A 57 14.76 -17.52 -20.81
C THR A 57 13.95 -18.27 -21.87
N CYS A 58 12.70 -17.88 -22.11
CA CYS A 58 11.84 -18.51 -23.11
C CYS A 58 12.33 -18.27 -24.54
N ASN A 59 12.94 -17.11 -24.83
CA ASN A 59 13.60 -16.86 -26.11
C ASN A 59 14.84 -17.73 -26.30
N ALA A 60 15.62 -17.95 -25.24
CA ALA A 60 16.83 -18.79 -25.29
C ALA A 60 16.51 -20.29 -25.48
N LYS A 61 15.31 -20.75 -25.13
CA LYS A 61 14.86 -22.14 -25.30
C LYS A 61 14.65 -22.57 -26.76
N GLY A 62 14.70 -21.65 -27.73
CA GLY A 62 14.56 -21.98 -29.15
C GLY A 62 13.20 -22.58 -29.51
N LEU A 63 12.13 -22.17 -28.82
CA LEU A 63 10.76 -22.63 -29.06
C LEU A 63 10.29 -22.27 -30.47
N LYS A 64 9.63 -23.20 -31.15
CA LYS A 64 9.35 -23.12 -32.59
C LYS A 64 8.06 -22.37 -32.92
N THR A 65 7.10 -22.37 -31.99
CA THR A 65 5.79 -21.76 -32.21
C THR A 65 5.53 -20.60 -31.27
N VAL A 66 4.69 -19.66 -31.72
CA VAL A 66 4.22 -18.54 -30.88
C VAL A 66 3.46 -19.06 -29.65
N GLY A 67 2.68 -20.14 -29.79
CA GLY A 67 1.92 -20.72 -28.69
C GLY A 67 2.77 -21.34 -27.58
N GLU A 68 3.88 -22.01 -27.91
CA GLU A 68 4.84 -22.52 -26.92
C GLU A 68 5.57 -21.38 -26.20
N LYS A 69 5.91 -20.33 -26.95
CA LYS A 69 6.57 -19.14 -26.40
C LYS A 69 5.64 -18.38 -25.45
N ASP A 70 4.38 -18.21 -25.82
CA ASP A 70 3.38 -17.58 -24.97
C ASP A 70 3.08 -18.43 -23.73
N SER A 71 3.01 -19.75 -23.85
CA SER A 71 2.83 -20.65 -22.71
C SER A 71 4.01 -20.57 -21.73
N CYS A 72 5.24 -20.53 -22.26
CA CYS A 72 6.44 -20.36 -21.45
C CYS A 72 6.44 -19.01 -20.73
N VAL A 73 6.17 -17.90 -21.42
CA VAL A 73 6.12 -16.55 -20.81
C VAL A 73 4.97 -16.44 -19.80
N LYS A 74 3.86 -17.15 -20.04
CA LYS A 74 2.72 -17.21 -19.13
C LYS A 74 3.09 -17.80 -17.77
N GLU A 75 3.93 -18.84 -17.70
CA GLU A 75 4.40 -19.39 -16.42
C GLU A 75 5.13 -18.35 -15.58
N TYR A 76 6.01 -17.56 -16.20
CA TYR A 76 6.72 -16.47 -15.50
C TYR A 76 5.80 -15.33 -15.11
N SER A 77 4.81 -15.03 -15.95
CA SER A 77 3.79 -14.01 -15.66
C SER A 77 2.91 -14.43 -14.48
N ASP A 78 2.47 -15.68 -14.45
CA ASP A 78 1.67 -16.26 -13.36
C ASP A 78 2.49 -16.32 -12.07
N LYS A 79 3.77 -16.74 -12.14
CA LYS A 79 4.69 -16.68 -11.00
C LYS A 79 4.87 -15.25 -10.46
N ALA A 80 5.06 -14.28 -11.36
CA ALA A 80 5.21 -12.89 -10.98
C ALA A 80 3.92 -12.33 -10.34
N ASN A 81 2.75 -12.66 -10.87
CA ASN A 81 1.46 -12.23 -10.30
C ASN A 81 1.17 -12.89 -8.94
N ASN A 82 1.61 -14.12 -8.71
CA ASN A 82 1.51 -14.78 -7.41
C ASN A 82 2.44 -14.12 -6.38
N LEU A 83 3.67 -13.82 -6.77
CA LEU A 83 4.68 -13.23 -5.88
C LEU A 83 4.48 -11.74 -5.65
N TYR A 84 3.91 -11.03 -6.61
CA TYR A 84 3.74 -9.58 -6.62
C TYR A 84 2.43 -9.25 -7.34
N PRO A 85 1.28 -9.40 -6.66
CA PRO A 85 -0.01 -9.14 -7.29
C PRO A 85 -0.08 -7.71 -7.80
N ALA A 86 -0.74 -7.52 -8.95
CA ALA A 86 -1.05 -6.18 -9.42
C ALA A 86 -1.95 -5.46 -8.40
N ARG A 87 -1.81 -4.13 -8.31
CA ARG A 87 -2.69 -3.23 -7.55
C ARG A 87 -4.17 -3.57 -7.80
N GLY A 88 -4.98 -3.48 -6.75
CA GLY A 88 -6.36 -3.99 -6.68
C GLY A 88 -6.59 -4.89 -5.46
N THR A 89 -7.65 -5.69 -5.48
CA THR A 89 -8.09 -6.50 -4.32
C THR A 89 -7.00 -7.45 -3.78
N ALA A 90 -6.29 -8.17 -4.66
CA ALA A 90 -5.26 -9.12 -4.26
C ALA A 90 -4.04 -8.45 -3.63
N TYR A 91 -3.69 -7.25 -4.11
CA TYR A 91 -2.66 -6.40 -3.49
C TYR A 91 -3.11 -5.93 -2.11
N ALA A 92 -4.32 -5.39 -1.98
CA ALA A 92 -4.85 -4.96 -0.68
C ALA A 92 -4.86 -6.10 0.35
N GLN A 93 -5.28 -7.31 -0.04
CA GLN A 93 -5.26 -8.45 0.86
C GLN A 93 -3.87 -8.74 1.40
N ARG A 94 -2.82 -8.59 0.60
CA ARG A 94 -1.46 -8.87 1.04
C ARG A 94 -0.86 -7.75 1.88
N HIS A 95 -1.11 -6.50 1.52
CA HIS A 95 -0.42 -5.34 2.10
C HIS A 95 -1.19 -4.69 3.26
N TYR A 96 -2.50 -4.87 3.33
CA TYR A 96 -3.35 -4.19 4.33
C TYR A 96 -3.93 -5.13 5.38
N THR A 97 -3.73 -6.44 5.25
CA THR A 97 -4.13 -7.39 6.31
C THR A 97 -3.40 -7.07 7.61
N GLY A 98 -4.17 -6.95 8.70
CA GLY A 98 -3.65 -6.69 10.04
C GLY A 98 -3.49 -5.20 10.38
N LEU A 99 -3.88 -4.27 9.51
CA LEU A 99 -3.93 -2.86 9.87
C LEU A 99 -4.94 -2.60 11.00
N SER A 100 -4.60 -1.70 11.93
CA SER A 100 -5.56 -1.15 12.89
C SER A 100 -6.58 -0.25 12.19
N LYS A 101 -7.68 0.10 12.87
CA LYS A 101 -8.70 1.00 12.30
C LYS A 101 -8.14 2.39 11.99
N GLU A 102 -7.26 2.90 12.84
CA GLU A 102 -6.59 4.19 12.66
C GLU A 102 -5.61 4.14 11.48
N ALA A 103 -4.85 3.05 11.35
CA ALA A 103 -3.96 2.85 10.23
C ALA A 103 -4.74 2.68 8.92
N ALA A 104 -5.89 1.99 8.95
CA ALA A 104 -6.78 1.83 7.81
C ALA A 104 -7.37 3.16 7.33
N GLU A 105 -7.81 4.05 8.24
CA GLU A 105 -8.27 5.39 7.90
C GLU A 105 -7.16 6.23 7.25
N SER A 106 -5.94 6.16 7.81
CA SER A 106 -4.77 6.83 7.23
C SER A 106 -4.44 6.31 5.83
N THR A 107 -4.46 4.99 5.63
CA THR A 107 -4.25 4.35 4.33
C THR A 107 -5.34 4.75 3.33
N LEU A 108 -6.61 4.79 3.74
CA LEU A 108 -7.71 5.27 2.89
C LEU A 108 -7.52 6.71 2.44
N ARG A 109 -6.97 7.60 3.29
CA ARG A 109 -6.65 8.98 2.89
C ARG A 109 -5.55 9.03 1.83
N SER A 110 -4.51 8.23 1.99
CA SER A 110 -3.44 8.09 1.00
C SER A 110 -3.97 7.55 -0.32
N LEU A 111 -4.80 6.50 -0.28
CA LEU A 111 -5.44 5.93 -1.46
C LEU A 111 -6.40 6.93 -2.12
N GLN A 112 -7.14 7.73 -1.37
CA GLN A 112 -7.98 8.79 -1.93
C GLN A 112 -7.14 9.85 -2.67
N ALA A 113 -5.99 10.24 -2.11
CA ALA A 113 -5.08 11.17 -2.76
C ALA A 113 -4.50 10.57 -4.06
N GLU A 114 -4.09 9.30 -4.02
CA GLU A 114 -3.62 8.55 -5.18
C GLU A 114 -4.72 8.40 -6.24
N TRP A 115 -5.96 8.12 -5.84
CA TRP A 115 -7.10 7.98 -6.75
C TRP A 115 -7.40 9.28 -7.51
N LYS A 116 -7.23 10.45 -6.87
CA LYS A 116 -7.44 11.75 -7.52
C LYS A 116 -6.45 11.98 -8.67
N THR A 117 -5.20 11.52 -8.51
CA THR A 117 -4.12 11.68 -9.49
C THR A 117 -3.96 10.49 -10.44
N ALA A 118 -4.50 9.32 -10.09
CA ALA A 118 -4.44 8.11 -10.89
C ALA A 118 -5.23 8.26 -12.20
N GLN A 119 -4.76 7.53 -13.23
CA GLN A 119 -5.41 7.50 -14.53
C GLN A 119 -6.81 6.89 -14.42
N ARG A 120 -7.79 7.52 -15.07
CA ARG A 120 -9.21 7.12 -15.00
C ARG A 120 -9.51 5.70 -15.50
N GLY A 121 -8.59 5.04 -16.21
CA GLY A 121 -8.76 3.67 -16.71
C GLY A 121 -9.98 3.56 -17.63
N GLY A 122 -9.83 3.93 -18.90
CA GLY A 122 -10.92 3.82 -19.88
C GLY A 122 -11.15 2.40 -20.37
N TYR A 123 -12.31 2.14 -20.99
CA TYR A 123 -12.66 0.85 -21.62
C TYR A 123 -11.64 0.38 -22.67
N PHE A 124 -10.90 1.33 -23.28
CA PHE A 124 -9.79 1.09 -24.23
C PHE A 124 -8.39 1.07 -23.61
N SER A 125 -8.25 1.14 -22.27
CA SER A 125 -6.96 0.94 -21.58
C SER A 125 -6.51 -0.53 -21.54
N ALA A 126 -7.00 -1.35 -22.48
CA ALA A 126 -6.67 -2.76 -22.67
C ALA A 126 -5.16 -2.98 -22.90
N GLN A 127 -4.41 -1.95 -23.29
CA GLN A 127 -3.00 -1.87 -22.94
C GLN A 127 -2.88 -1.56 -21.45
N ARG A 128 -3.05 -2.60 -20.63
CA ARG A 128 -2.58 -2.59 -19.24
C ARG A 128 -1.07 -2.44 -19.29
N THR A 129 -0.59 -1.21 -19.46
CA THR A 129 0.84 -0.93 -19.37
C THR A 129 1.28 -1.44 -18.01
N PRO A 130 2.16 -2.45 -17.94
CA PRO A 130 2.57 -3.03 -16.68
C PRO A 130 3.10 -1.92 -15.77
N GLY A 131 2.52 -1.77 -14.58
CA GLY A 131 2.94 -0.77 -13.60
C GLY A 131 2.11 0.53 -13.57
N VAL A 132 1.12 0.72 -14.47
CA VAL A 132 0.22 1.88 -14.36
C VAL A 132 -0.89 1.60 -13.35
N VAL A 133 -0.92 2.41 -12.28
CA VAL A 133 -1.98 2.38 -11.27
C VAL A 133 -3.21 3.10 -11.81
N THR A 134 -4.33 2.39 -11.89
CA THR A 134 -5.61 2.94 -12.36
C THR A 134 -6.51 3.32 -11.19
N ARG A 135 -7.42 4.28 -11.39
CA ARG A 135 -8.45 4.63 -10.39
C ARG A 135 -9.25 3.42 -9.94
N LYS A 136 -9.54 2.49 -10.85
CA LYS A 136 -10.24 1.25 -10.52
C LYS A 136 -9.46 0.39 -9.52
N ALA A 137 -8.17 0.17 -9.76
CA ALA A 137 -7.32 -0.60 -8.86
C ALA A 137 -7.24 0.03 -7.45
N VAL A 138 -7.07 1.35 -7.39
CA VAL A 138 -7.02 2.09 -6.11
C VAL A 138 -8.37 2.04 -5.39
N ALA A 139 -9.49 2.11 -6.11
CA ALA A 139 -10.83 1.98 -5.53
C ALA A 139 -11.10 0.55 -5.03
N GLU A 140 -10.65 -0.49 -5.73
CA GLU A 140 -10.73 -1.87 -5.27
C GLU A 140 -9.94 -2.08 -3.96
N GLU A 141 -8.78 -1.46 -3.85
CA GLU A 141 -7.99 -1.44 -2.62
C GLU A 141 -8.69 -0.74 -1.46
N GLY A 142 -9.28 0.43 -1.72
CA GLY A 142 -10.07 1.15 -0.72
C GLY A 142 -11.28 0.33 -0.26
N TRP A 143 -11.98 -0.33 -1.19
CA TRP A 143 -13.12 -1.19 -0.87
C TRP A 143 -12.71 -2.42 -0.06
N TRP A 144 -11.53 -2.97 -0.31
CA TRP A 144 -11.00 -4.07 0.50
C TRP A 144 -10.82 -3.63 1.96
N ILE A 145 -10.22 -2.45 2.20
CA ILE A 145 -10.07 -1.89 3.55
C ILE A 145 -11.43 -1.66 4.21
N GLN A 146 -12.38 -1.08 3.47
CA GLN A 146 -13.73 -0.83 3.96
C GLN A 146 -14.42 -2.10 4.45
N THR A 147 -14.35 -3.16 3.65
CA THR A 147 -15.06 -4.42 3.90
C THR A 147 -14.38 -5.28 4.97
N HIS A 148 -13.06 -5.36 4.97
CA HIS A 148 -12.33 -6.32 5.80
C HIS A 148 -11.78 -5.74 7.10
N ILE A 149 -11.59 -4.41 7.18
CA ILE A 149 -11.05 -3.75 8.38
C ILE A 149 -12.10 -2.87 9.04
N LEU A 150 -12.81 -2.05 8.25
CA LEU A 150 -13.78 -1.09 8.79
C LEU A 150 -15.20 -1.65 8.93
N GLY A 151 -15.49 -2.79 8.30
CA GLY A 151 -16.78 -3.49 8.40
C GLY A 151 -17.91 -2.87 7.56
N ALA A 152 -17.61 -2.00 6.61
CA ALA A 152 -18.60 -1.43 5.71
C ALA A 152 -19.01 -2.43 4.62
N ARG A 153 -20.29 -2.42 4.22
CA ARG A 153 -20.78 -3.25 3.10
C ARG A 153 -20.37 -2.62 1.78
N GLN A 154 -19.92 -3.46 0.84
CA GLN A 154 -19.56 -3.02 -0.50
C GLN A 154 -20.76 -2.38 -1.21
N SER A 155 -20.58 -1.18 -1.77
CA SER A 155 -21.56 -0.48 -2.61
C SER A 155 -20.93 -0.07 -3.94
N GLN A 156 -21.74 0.50 -4.84
CA GLN A 156 -21.23 1.05 -6.10
C GLN A 156 -20.52 2.41 -5.95
N ASP A 157 -20.52 2.98 -4.74
CA ASP A 157 -19.93 4.28 -4.48
C ASP A 157 -18.41 4.21 -4.28
N ASP A 158 -17.79 5.37 -4.18
CA ASP A 158 -16.38 5.47 -3.82
C ASP A 158 -16.13 5.05 -2.36
N PRO A 159 -15.04 4.32 -2.06
CA PRO A 159 -14.72 3.82 -0.72
C PRO A 159 -14.13 4.90 0.22
N TRP A 160 -14.26 6.19 -0.10
CA TRP A 160 -13.56 7.28 0.58
C TRP A 160 -14.32 7.85 1.79
N PHE A 161 -14.70 6.99 2.74
CA PHE A 161 -15.47 7.39 3.92
C PHE A 161 -15.08 6.56 5.16
N ILE A 162 -15.65 6.92 6.31
CA ILE A 162 -15.67 6.09 7.53
C ILE A 162 -17.07 6.12 8.12
N GLU A 163 -17.45 5.09 8.88
CA GLU A 163 -18.73 5.11 9.61
C GLU A 163 -18.69 6.17 10.71
N CYS A 164 -19.73 7.00 10.79
CA CYS A 164 -19.85 8.01 11.83
C CYS A 164 -20.03 7.36 13.22
N LYS A 165 -19.25 7.78 14.21
CA LYS A 165 -19.26 7.20 15.57
C LYS A 165 -20.58 7.41 16.31
N ASN A 166 -21.21 8.57 16.12
CA ASN A 166 -22.38 9.01 16.89
C ASN A 166 -23.69 8.94 16.08
N SER A 167 -23.69 8.28 14.93
CA SER A 167 -24.87 8.23 14.10
C SER A 167 -25.83 7.12 14.52
N PRO A 168 -27.15 7.33 14.42
CA PRO A 168 -28.12 6.28 14.71
C PRO A 168 -27.85 5.07 13.81
N LYS A 169 -27.62 3.90 14.41
CA LYS A 169 -27.51 2.64 13.68
C LYS A 169 -28.90 2.22 13.23
N SER A 170 -29.34 2.66 12.06
CA SER A 170 -30.53 2.12 11.43
C SER A 170 -30.18 0.89 10.59
N PHE A 171 -31.09 -0.08 10.56
CA PHE A 171 -30.91 -1.28 9.74
C PHE A 171 -30.76 -0.89 8.27
N GLY A 172 -29.56 -1.04 7.73
CA GLY A 172 -29.27 -0.87 6.30
C GLY A 172 -28.76 0.50 5.86
N VAL A 173 -28.62 1.50 6.75
CA VAL A 173 -28.05 2.81 6.39
C VAL A 173 -26.74 3.06 7.14
N ILE A 174 -25.63 3.15 6.39
CA ILE A 174 -24.32 3.54 6.92
C ILE A 174 -24.20 5.05 6.77
N ASN A 175 -24.14 5.77 7.90
CA ASN A 175 -23.86 7.20 7.87
C ASN A 175 -22.37 7.42 7.62
N ARG A 176 -22.07 8.01 6.46
CA ARG A 176 -20.71 8.22 5.97
C ARG A 176 -20.17 9.55 6.51
N CYS A 177 -19.05 9.47 7.22
CA CYS A 177 -18.27 10.61 7.67
C CYS A 177 -17.04 10.81 6.78
N PRO A 178 -16.56 12.06 6.64
CA PRO A 178 -15.35 12.34 5.89
C PRO A 178 -14.12 11.71 6.56
N LEU A 179 -13.16 11.28 5.74
CA LEU A 179 -11.88 10.76 6.20
C LEU A 179 -11.09 11.83 6.97
N GLY A 180 -10.41 11.46 8.05
CA GLY A 180 -9.50 12.32 8.82
C GLY A 180 -10.10 12.91 10.11
N LYS A 181 -11.38 12.61 10.40
CA LYS A 181 -12.05 13.02 11.63
C LYS A 181 -12.36 11.84 12.56
N GLY A 182 -11.90 10.62 12.24
CA GLY A 182 -12.14 9.45 13.10
C GLY A 182 -13.63 9.17 13.35
N GLY A 183 -14.49 9.49 12.39
CA GLY A 183 -15.94 9.28 12.46
C GLY A 183 -16.71 10.40 13.16
N ALA A 184 -16.07 11.54 13.47
CA ALA A 184 -16.76 12.76 13.84
C ALA A 184 -17.27 13.49 12.58
N GLN A 185 -18.49 14.05 12.67
CA GLN A 185 -19.09 14.84 11.58
C GLN A 185 -18.38 16.19 11.39
#